data_AF-A0A7S1VBS5-F1
#
_entry.id   AF-A0A7S1VBS5-F1
#
_cell.length_a   1.000
_cell.length_b   1.000
_cell.length_c   1.000
_cell.angle_alpha   90.00
_cell.angle_beta   90.00
_cell.angle_gamma   90.00
#
_symmetry.space_group_name_H-M   'P 1'
#
loop_
_entity.id
_entity.type
_entity.pdbx_description
1 polymer ?
#
loop_
_entity_poly.entity_id
_entity_poly.type
_entity_poly.pdbx_seq_one_letter_code
_entity_poly.pdbx_strand_id
1 'polypeptide(L)'
;AEEEEEEEEGEKEGEGGGGNGAARMGANGARVAAQSRQSALFTMAQKELADDDFSFVVPVPSTYADFADALDGKDGPYVATVVARMRVTGGERGSRSAPGTSGLLLQYLLRWIAAHPTTLGPLWVHVHALALDDTRAAATFARSRVGDLLERLASGVEDGTPTPHDLVEASLYLRLFELSDSRKNHPVVTPLLLLLCRVLEEEERSLEWRGDCRVGGRVAALLTAWSAETGRLVPQVTSWFATVLRAVARQTDLMASPPTTQSVLVEREGCTSSLVVLTLRQIRQFISTTAGMAGAWEALESTATALAALGSACADGAVDEDVQAEVDATTDALDGVRRDARWRRPLALHVKAPTPIRSLEPDFDDSAVNPERRNERRVDDVEEVRRLKRARKRAASTTAKEIRKDNFALATARLREKAAQQRRFEKSEKAFMGVLQSQQGEAKKLDKMRDRIKSMKKRK
;
A
#
# COMPACT_ATOMS: atom_id res chain seq x y z
N ALA A 1 8.14 -30.89 39.74
CA ALA A 1 7.14 -31.75 39.05
C ALA A 1 6.99 -31.21 37.63
N GLU A 2 8.06 -31.07 36.84
CA GLU A 2 9.11 -32.07 36.51
C GLU A 2 8.57 -33.28 35.76
N GLU A 3 9.47 -33.88 34.97
CA GLU A 3 9.33 -34.89 33.91
C GLU A 3 9.28 -34.19 32.54
N GLU A 4 10.39 -33.83 31.88
CA GLU A 4 11.64 -34.58 31.58
C GLU A 4 11.39 -35.94 30.90
N GLU A 5 11.54 -35.96 29.58
CA GLU A 5 11.91 -37.16 28.81
C GLU A 5 13.01 -36.73 27.80
N GLU A 6 14.25 -37.11 28.14
CA GLU A 6 15.38 -37.27 27.23
C GLU A 6 15.38 -38.71 26.64
N GLU A 7 16.35 -38.96 25.75
CA GLU A 7 16.75 -40.24 25.11
C GLU A 7 16.06 -40.54 23.75
N GLU A 8 16.74 -40.98 22.68
CA GLU A 8 18.10 -41.47 22.52
C GLU A 8 18.49 -41.45 21.02
N GLU A 9 19.80 -41.36 20.77
CA GLU A 9 20.44 -41.52 19.47
C GLU A 9 20.34 -42.96 18.96
N GLY A 10 20.33 -43.12 17.62
CA GLY A 10 20.33 -44.44 16.98
C GLY A 10 20.89 -44.37 15.57
N GLU A 11 22.21 -44.30 15.45
CA GLU A 11 22.94 -44.58 14.23
C GLU A 11 22.70 -46.03 13.78
N LYS A 12 22.30 -46.22 12.52
CA LYS A 12 22.49 -47.50 11.82
C LYS A 12 23.04 -47.25 10.42
N GLU A 13 24.30 -47.63 10.27
CA GLU A 13 24.96 -47.86 9.00
C GLU A 13 24.21 -48.95 8.20
N GLY A 14 24.04 -48.69 6.90
CA GLY A 14 23.51 -49.64 5.93
C GLY A 14 24.24 -49.44 4.61
N GLU A 15 25.26 -50.26 4.39
CA GLU A 15 25.91 -50.43 3.09
C GLU A 15 24.97 -51.06 2.05
N GLY A 16 25.11 -50.62 0.79
CA GLY A 16 24.95 -51.49 -0.37
C GLY A 16 23.81 -51.15 -1.34
N GLY A 17 24.18 -50.72 -2.56
CA GLY A 17 23.33 -50.87 -3.73
C GLY A 17 23.49 -49.79 -4.81
N GLY A 18 24.48 -49.94 -5.68
CA GLY A 18 24.67 -49.10 -6.86
C GLY A 18 23.63 -49.32 -7.96
N GLY A 19 23.39 -48.28 -8.77
CA GLY A 19 22.59 -48.33 -10.00
C GLY A 19 22.54 -47.00 -10.73
N ASN A 20 23.11 -46.97 -11.94
CA ASN A 20 23.33 -45.84 -12.86
C ASN A 20 22.18 -44.84 -13.07
N GLY A 21 22.54 -43.56 -13.19
CA GLY A 21 21.74 -42.49 -13.77
C GLY A 21 22.60 -41.27 -14.13
N ALA A 22 23.22 -41.31 -15.30
CA ALA A 22 24.05 -40.23 -15.84
C ALA A 22 23.22 -38.98 -16.22
N ALA A 23 23.90 -37.84 -16.25
CA ALA A 23 23.51 -36.53 -16.80
C ALA A 23 22.74 -35.55 -15.89
N ARG A 24 23.45 -34.97 -14.90
CA ARG A 24 23.23 -33.59 -14.42
C ARG A 24 24.39 -33.10 -13.52
N MET A 25 25.60 -32.99 -14.07
CA MET A 25 26.74 -32.36 -13.38
C MET A 25 27.30 -31.23 -14.24
N GLY A 26 27.15 -30.00 -13.76
CA GLY A 26 27.74 -28.80 -14.37
C GLY A 26 27.65 -27.59 -13.45
N ALA A 27 26.50 -27.37 -12.80
CA ALA A 27 26.30 -26.20 -11.94
C ALA A 27 26.67 -26.44 -10.45
N ASN A 28 26.41 -27.64 -9.91
CA ASN A 28 26.70 -27.93 -8.50
C ASN A 28 28.20 -28.09 -8.20
N GLY A 29 28.99 -28.57 -9.17
CA GLY A 29 30.44 -28.73 -9.00
C GLY A 29 31.17 -27.40 -8.83
N ALA A 30 30.78 -26.36 -9.59
CA ALA A 30 31.38 -25.03 -9.47
C ALA A 30 31.01 -24.34 -8.15
N ARG A 31 29.78 -24.55 -7.66
CA ARG A 31 29.30 -23.99 -6.39
C ARG A 31 29.94 -24.67 -5.17
N VAL A 32 30.08 -25.99 -5.20
CA VAL A 32 30.79 -26.77 -4.17
C VAL A 32 32.29 -26.47 -4.20
N ALA A 33 32.91 -26.30 -5.37
CA ALA A 33 34.31 -25.89 -5.49
C ALA A 33 34.55 -24.45 -5.02
N ALA A 34 33.63 -23.52 -5.26
CA ALA A 34 33.70 -22.15 -4.74
C ALA A 34 33.55 -22.13 -3.21
N GLN A 35 32.61 -22.92 -2.66
CA GLN A 35 32.42 -23.08 -1.22
C GLN A 35 33.62 -23.76 -0.55
N SER A 36 34.20 -24.79 -1.18
CA SER A 36 35.41 -25.49 -0.70
C SER A 36 36.67 -24.63 -0.78
N ARG A 37 36.79 -23.74 -1.78
CA ARG A 37 37.87 -22.74 -1.86
C ARG A 37 37.69 -21.64 -0.81
N GLN A 38 36.47 -21.18 -0.58
CA GLN A 38 36.15 -20.21 0.47
C GLN A 38 36.41 -20.78 1.86
N SER A 39 36.07 -22.04 2.11
CA SER A 39 36.35 -22.70 3.39
C SER A 39 37.85 -22.92 3.58
N ALA A 40 38.61 -23.33 2.55
CA ALA A 40 40.06 -23.47 2.64
C ALA A 40 40.79 -22.13 2.88
N LEU A 41 40.38 -21.05 2.18
CA LEU A 41 40.90 -19.70 2.40
C LEU A 41 40.55 -19.18 3.81
N PHE A 42 39.37 -19.51 4.32
CA PHE A 42 38.97 -19.19 5.69
C PHE A 42 39.83 -19.93 6.72
N THR A 43 40.12 -21.22 6.52
CA THR A 43 40.97 -22.00 7.42
C THR A 43 42.44 -21.56 7.37
N MET A 44 42.96 -21.17 6.21
CA MET A 44 44.32 -20.61 6.08
C MET A 44 44.41 -19.22 6.72
N ALA A 45 43.41 -18.36 6.51
CA ALA A 45 43.33 -17.06 7.19
C ALA A 45 43.19 -17.21 8.70
N GLN A 46 42.44 -18.19 9.21
CA GLN A 46 42.37 -18.50 10.64
C GLN A 46 43.69 -19.01 11.21
N LYS A 47 44.52 -19.67 10.38
CA LYS A 47 45.84 -20.18 10.77
C LYS A 47 46.88 -19.06 10.82
N GLU A 48 46.89 -18.16 9.85
CA GLU A 48 47.71 -16.93 9.89
C GLU A 48 47.26 -15.98 11.02
N LEU A 49 45.96 -15.93 11.33
CA LEU A 49 45.40 -15.18 12.46
C LEU A 49 45.80 -15.74 13.84
N ALA A 50 46.27 -16.99 13.91
CA ALA A 50 46.78 -17.60 15.13
C ALA A 50 48.29 -17.36 15.34
N ASP A 51 49.02 -17.01 14.27
CA ASP A 51 50.46 -16.75 14.31
C ASP A 51 50.79 -15.27 14.62
N ASP A 52 49.87 -14.33 14.35
CA ASP A 52 49.95 -12.94 14.79
C ASP A 52 49.33 -12.76 16.19
N ASP A 53 50.18 -12.47 17.18
CA ASP A 53 49.85 -12.24 18.60
C ASP A 53 48.97 -10.98 18.79
N PHE A 54 47.69 -11.06 18.39
CA PHE A 54 46.81 -9.91 18.27
C PHE A 54 45.83 -9.79 19.45
N SER A 55 45.85 -8.63 20.12
CA SER A 55 44.95 -8.30 21.24
C SER A 55 43.48 -8.51 20.86
N PHE A 56 42.75 -9.23 21.73
CA PHE A 56 41.31 -9.46 21.59
C PHE A 56 40.50 -8.15 21.68
N VAL A 57 41.04 -7.13 22.37
CA VAL A 57 40.43 -5.81 22.50
C VAL A 57 41.04 -4.87 21.48
N VAL A 58 40.27 -4.57 20.43
CA VAL A 58 40.58 -3.51 19.47
C VAL A 58 39.69 -2.31 19.78
N PRO A 59 40.25 -1.16 20.20
CA PRO A 59 39.44 0.04 20.40
C PRO A 59 38.86 0.50 19.05
N VAL A 60 37.64 1.03 19.07
CA VAL A 60 37.06 1.67 17.89
C VAL A 60 37.88 2.94 17.60
N PRO A 61 38.51 3.07 16.41
CA PRO A 61 39.31 4.23 16.09
C PRO A 61 38.46 5.50 15.99
N SER A 62 39.00 6.61 16.49
CA SER A 62 38.37 7.93 16.44
C SER A 62 38.52 8.64 15.10
N THR A 63 39.52 8.25 14.32
CA THR A 63 39.86 8.85 13.02
C THR A 63 39.89 7.78 11.93
N TYR A 64 39.54 8.18 10.70
CA TYR A 64 39.65 7.28 9.54
C TYR A 64 41.11 6.86 9.25
N ALA A 65 42.10 7.75 9.49
CA ALA A 65 43.51 7.43 9.31
C ALA A 65 43.94 6.27 10.22
N ASP A 66 43.63 6.35 11.51
CA ASP A 66 43.90 5.29 12.48
C ASP A 66 43.21 3.96 12.11
N PHE A 67 42.01 4.03 11.52
CA PHE A 67 41.30 2.87 10.99
C PHE A 67 41.98 2.27 9.76
N ALA A 68 42.40 3.10 8.81
CA ALA A 68 43.08 2.67 7.61
C ALA A 68 44.45 2.04 7.94
N ASP A 69 45.23 2.68 8.82
CA ASP A 69 46.53 2.19 9.28
C ASP A 69 46.41 0.84 10.00
N ALA A 70 45.32 0.62 10.75
CA ALA A 70 45.07 -0.66 11.44
C ALA A 70 44.79 -1.82 10.46
N LEU A 71 44.34 -1.52 9.25
CA LEU A 71 43.90 -2.48 8.23
C LEU A 71 44.82 -2.55 7.01
N ASP A 72 45.77 -1.61 6.87
CA ASP A 72 46.67 -1.54 5.74
C ASP A 72 47.59 -2.77 5.67
N GLY A 73 47.79 -3.30 4.45
CA GLY A 73 48.61 -4.49 4.19
C GLY A 73 48.06 -5.83 4.66
N LYS A 74 46.80 -5.91 5.10
CA LYS A 74 46.17 -7.13 5.65
C LYS A 74 45.14 -7.78 4.71
N ASP A 75 44.99 -9.09 4.84
CA ASP A 75 44.08 -9.89 4.00
C ASP A 75 42.59 -9.63 4.31
N GLY A 76 41.73 -9.75 3.30
CA GLY A 76 40.28 -9.55 3.41
C GLY A 76 39.57 -10.27 4.58
N PRO A 77 39.81 -11.58 4.83
CA PRO A 77 39.24 -12.28 5.99
C PRO A 77 39.83 -11.80 7.34
N TYR A 78 41.10 -11.39 7.36
CA TYR A 78 41.72 -10.79 8.54
C TYR A 78 41.04 -9.46 8.89
N VAL A 79 40.86 -8.59 7.88
CA VAL A 79 40.16 -7.30 8.00
C VAL A 79 38.74 -7.50 8.55
N ALA A 80 38.00 -8.50 8.07
CA ALA A 80 36.67 -8.82 8.60
C ALA A 80 36.69 -9.22 10.08
N THR A 81 37.69 -9.99 10.52
CA THR A 81 37.81 -10.39 11.93
C THR A 81 38.14 -9.21 12.84
N VAL A 82 39.01 -8.30 12.40
CA VAL A 82 39.32 -7.05 13.13
C VAL A 82 38.05 -6.20 13.27
N VAL A 83 37.30 -6.03 12.19
CA VAL A 83 36.05 -5.28 12.19
C VAL A 83 34.99 -5.94 13.10
N ALA A 84 34.89 -7.27 13.09
CA ALA A 84 34.01 -7.99 14.00
C ALA A 84 34.36 -7.70 15.47
N ARG A 85 35.64 -7.68 15.83
CA ARG A 85 36.11 -7.35 17.18
C ARG A 85 35.84 -5.88 17.52
N MET A 86 36.08 -4.94 16.60
CA MET A 86 35.75 -3.51 16.77
C MET A 86 34.26 -3.30 17.03
N ARG A 87 33.38 -4.10 16.42
CA ARG A 87 31.93 -4.04 16.68
C ARG A 87 31.58 -4.48 18.10
N VAL A 88 32.20 -5.55 18.58
CA VAL A 88 31.97 -6.06 19.94
C VAL A 88 32.46 -5.05 20.98
N THR A 89 33.69 -4.54 20.83
CA THR A 89 34.25 -3.54 21.76
C THR A 89 33.49 -2.21 21.72
N GLY A 90 32.99 -1.81 20.55
CA GLY A 90 32.11 -0.64 20.41
C GLY A 90 30.69 -0.82 20.98
N GLY A 91 30.27 -2.07 21.21
CA GLY A 91 28.93 -2.44 21.70
C GLY A 91 28.83 -2.73 23.20
N GLU A 92 29.94 -2.92 23.91
CA GLU A 92 29.99 -3.41 25.30
C GLU A 92 29.68 -2.39 26.42
N ARG A 93 28.83 -1.39 26.17
CA ARG A 93 28.17 -0.64 27.25
C ARG A 93 26.65 -0.62 27.08
N GLY A 94 26.04 -1.76 27.40
CA GLY A 94 24.64 -1.85 27.84
C GLY A 94 23.57 -1.51 26.79
N SER A 95 22.99 -2.56 26.19
CA SER A 95 21.67 -2.56 25.51
C SER A 95 21.46 -1.62 24.31
N ARG A 96 22.34 -0.67 24.04
CA ARG A 96 22.33 0.20 22.86
C ARG A 96 23.79 0.50 22.54
N SER A 97 24.32 0.05 21.39
CA SER A 97 25.60 0.58 20.92
C SER A 97 25.51 2.10 20.97
N ALA A 98 26.54 2.80 21.45
CA ALA A 98 26.50 4.26 21.46
C ALA A 98 26.14 4.72 20.03
N PRO A 99 25.03 5.42 19.79
CA PRO A 99 24.49 5.66 18.44
C PRO A 99 25.41 6.50 17.52
N GLY A 100 26.59 6.89 18.00
CA GLY A 100 27.64 7.50 17.18
C GLY A 100 28.74 6.53 16.72
N THR A 101 29.03 5.45 17.44
CA THR A 101 30.18 4.57 17.14
C THR A 101 29.90 3.60 16.00
N SER A 102 28.69 3.03 15.95
CA SER A 102 28.22 2.18 14.85
C SER A 102 28.13 2.96 13.54
N GLY A 103 27.57 4.18 13.60
CA GLY A 103 27.51 5.10 12.48
C GLY A 103 28.91 5.47 11.96
N LEU A 104 29.85 5.81 12.84
CA LEU A 104 31.23 6.15 12.44
C LEU A 104 31.95 4.96 11.79
N LEU A 105 31.85 3.77 12.40
CA LEU A 105 32.44 2.55 11.86
C LEU A 105 31.85 2.19 10.50
N LEU A 106 30.54 2.37 10.31
CA LEU A 106 29.89 2.19 9.01
C LEU A 106 30.47 3.13 7.95
N GLN A 107 30.70 4.41 8.28
CA GLN A 107 31.33 5.36 7.35
C GLN A 107 32.74 4.93 6.94
N TYR A 108 33.53 4.47 7.91
CA TYR A 108 34.90 4.00 7.66
C TYR A 108 34.93 2.74 6.81
N LEU A 109 34.02 1.79 7.08
CA LEU A 109 33.89 0.57 6.28
C LEU A 109 33.45 0.85 4.85
N LEU A 110 32.48 1.75 4.65
CA LEU A 110 32.03 2.10 3.30
C LEU A 110 33.16 2.74 2.50
N ARG A 111 33.91 3.66 3.11
CA ARG A 111 35.11 4.27 2.49
C ARG A 111 36.21 3.24 2.21
N TRP A 112 36.44 2.31 3.13
CA TRP A 112 37.42 1.25 2.96
C TRP A 112 37.06 0.29 1.82
N ILE A 113 35.81 -0.19 1.78
CA ILE A 113 35.33 -1.09 0.72
C ILE A 113 35.41 -0.42 -0.64
N ALA A 114 35.14 0.88 -0.69
CA ALA A 114 35.18 1.61 -1.94
C ALA A 114 36.63 1.90 -2.41
N ALA A 115 37.63 1.89 -1.52
CA ALA A 115 39.05 1.84 -1.87
C ALA A 115 39.54 0.41 -2.21
N HIS A 116 38.99 -0.61 -1.53
CA HIS A 116 39.38 -2.02 -1.63
C HIS A 116 38.17 -2.92 -1.96
N PRO A 117 37.65 -2.90 -3.20
CA PRO A 117 36.40 -3.58 -3.55
C PRO A 117 36.45 -5.11 -3.39
N THR A 118 37.64 -5.71 -3.38
CA THR A 118 37.86 -7.15 -3.10
C THR A 118 37.43 -7.56 -1.69
N THR A 119 37.43 -6.62 -0.74
CA THR A 119 37.05 -6.87 0.66
C THR A 119 35.55 -6.87 0.90
N LEU A 120 34.73 -6.53 -0.12
CA LEU A 120 33.28 -6.43 -0.02
C LEU A 120 32.62 -7.73 0.48
N GLY A 121 33.02 -8.87 -0.07
CA GLY A 121 32.45 -10.19 0.28
C GLY A 121 32.51 -10.50 1.78
N PRO A 122 33.72 -10.56 2.38
CA PRO A 122 33.85 -10.87 3.81
C PRO A 122 33.32 -9.75 4.72
N LEU A 123 33.34 -8.49 4.29
CA LEU A 123 32.86 -7.36 5.10
C LEU A 123 31.34 -7.13 5.04
N TRP A 124 30.64 -7.67 4.03
CA TRP A 124 29.22 -7.43 3.82
C TRP A 124 28.35 -7.73 5.06
N VAL A 125 28.63 -8.84 5.74
CA VAL A 125 27.89 -9.25 6.95
C VAL A 125 27.98 -8.18 8.05
N HIS A 126 29.15 -7.56 8.19
CA HIS A 126 29.39 -6.51 9.18
C HIS A 126 28.77 -5.18 8.78
N VAL A 127 28.83 -4.81 7.50
CA VAL A 127 28.17 -3.60 6.98
C VAL A 127 26.65 -3.69 7.15
N HIS A 128 26.06 -4.82 6.76
CA HIS A 128 24.62 -5.04 6.90
C HIS A 128 24.17 -5.01 8.37
N ALA A 129 24.92 -5.66 9.25
CA ALA A 129 24.59 -5.65 10.67
C ALA A 129 24.73 -4.26 11.32
N LEU A 130 25.75 -3.48 10.96
CA LEU A 130 25.90 -2.09 11.42
C LEU A 130 24.80 -1.16 10.89
N ALA A 131 24.36 -1.37 9.65
CA ALA A 131 23.25 -0.62 9.08
C ALA A 131 21.91 -0.95 9.77
N LEU A 132 21.73 -2.18 10.26
CA LEU A 132 20.57 -2.56 11.08
C LEU A 132 20.63 -1.97 12.49
N ASP A 133 21.82 -1.92 13.09
CA ASP A 133 22.05 -1.37 14.43
C ASP A 133 21.69 0.14 14.49
N ASP A 134 22.04 0.91 13.45
CA ASP A 134 21.62 2.31 13.29
C ASP A 134 21.23 2.67 11.85
N THR A 135 19.99 2.33 11.51
CA THR A 135 19.38 2.62 10.19
C THR A 135 19.31 4.11 9.87
N ARG A 136 19.18 4.97 10.88
CA ARG A 136 19.06 6.43 10.68
C ARG A 136 20.42 7.03 10.35
N ALA A 137 21.49 6.64 11.05
CA ALA A 137 22.84 7.06 10.72
C ALA A 137 23.24 6.55 9.32
N ALA A 138 22.92 5.30 8.98
CA ALA A 138 23.18 4.73 7.66
C ALA A 138 22.46 5.52 6.55
N ALA A 139 21.16 5.81 6.73
CA ALA A 139 20.38 6.53 5.73
C ALA A 139 20.81 8.00 5.58
N THR A 140 21.14 8.68 6.67
CA THR A 140 21.62 10.07 6.63
C THR A 140 23.00 10.17 5.97
N PHE A 141 23.91 9.24 6.25
CA PHE A 141 25.20 9.16 5.58
C PHE A 141 25.04 8.91 4.07
N ALA A 142 24.29 7.87 3.68
CA ALA A 142 24.07 7.56 2.28
C ALA A 142 23.43 8.74 1.53
N ARG A 143 22.48 9.45 2.16
CA ARG A 143 21.86 10.64 1.57
C ARG A 143 22.84 11.81 1.42
N SER A 144 23.73 12.02 2.38
CA SER A 144 24.81 13.00 2.27
C SER A 144 25.71 12.69 1.08
N ARG A 145 26.14 11.43 0.93
CA ARG A 145 27.02 11.00 -0.18
C ARG A 145 26.37 11.13 -1.55
N VAL A 146 25.09 10.77 -1.65
CA VAL A 146 24.29 11.00 -2.87
C VAL A 146 24.16 12.50 -3.17
N GLY A 147 24.01 13.34 -2.15
CA GLY A 147 24.04 14.80 -2.28
C GLY A 147 25.38 15.32 -2.80
N ASP A 148 26.50 14.89 -2.21
CA ASP A 148 27.85 15.28 -2.62
C ASP A 148 28.12 14.91 -4.10
N LEU A 149 27.67 13.73 -4.54
CA LEU A 149 27.80 13.31 -5.94
C LEU A 149 26.92 14.16 -6.86
N LEU A 150 25.70 14.49 -6.45
CA LEU A 150 24.82 15.38 -7.22
C LEU A 150 25.41 16.79 -7.35
N GLU A 151 25.98 17.34 -6.29
CA GLU A 151 26.64 18.66 -6.32
C GLU A 151 27.87 18.65 -7.23
N ARG A 152 28.68 17.58 -7.19
CA ARG A 152 29.81 17.39 -8.12
C ARG A 152 29.34 17.35 -9.58
N LEU A 153 28.32 16.57 -9.89
CA LEU A 153 27.75 16.51 -11.24
C LEU A 153 27.15 17.85 -11.67
N ALA A 154 26.46 18.55 -10.77
CA ALA A 154 25.89 19.87 -11.05
C ALA A 154 26.94 20.96 -11.25
N SER A 155 28.12 20.84 -10.63
CA SER A 155 29.20 21.82 -10.76
C SER A 155 29.82 21.87 -12.17
N GLY A 156 29.56 20.88 -13.02
CA GLY A 156 29.99 20.86 -14.42
C GLY A 156 31.51 20.77 -14.61
N VAL A 157 32.26 20.43 -13.56
CA VAL A 157 33.69 20.14 -13.65
C VAL A 157 33.87 18.88 -14.51
N GLU A 158 34.84 18.88 -15.43
CA GLU A 158 35.06 17.74 -16.34
C GLU A 158 35.39 16.42 -15.60
N ASP A 159 35.87 16.52 -14.36
CA ASP A 159 36.12 15.44 -13.39
C ASP A 159 34.90 15.12 -12.49
N GLY A 160 33.74 15.70 -12.79
CA GLY A 160 32.50 15.50 -12.03
C GLY A 160 31.84 14.13 -12.26
N THR A 161 32.40 13.31 -13.15
CA THR A 161 31.90 11.96 -13.44
C THR A 161 31.99 11.05 -12.21
N PRO A 162 31.09 10.06 -12.09
CA PRO A 162 31.13 9.13 -10.97
C PRO A 162 32.44 8.34 -10.98
N THR A 163 33.14 8.37 -9.85
CA THR A 163 34.33 7.55 -9.67
C THR A 163 33.93 6.08 -9.47
N PRO A 164 34.83 5.10 -9.69
CA PRO A 164 34.57 3.69 -9.39
C PRO A 164 34.09 3.47 -7.94
N HIS A 165 34.61 4.28 -7.01
CA HIS A 165 34.22 4.33 -5.61
C HIS A 165 32.74 4.69 -5.44
N ASP A 166 32.27 5.74 -6.13
CA ASP A 166 30.87 6.17 -6.10
C ASP A 166 29.92 5.08 -6.62
N LEU A 167 30.36 4.31 -7.63
CA LEU A 167 29.57 3.20 -8.18
C LEU A 167 29.51 1.98 -7.25
N VAL A 168 30.59 1.70 -6.51
CA VAL A 168 30.60 0.65 -5.47
C VAL A 168 29.68 1.05 -4.32
N GLU A 169 29.75 2.30 -3.85
CA GLU A 169 28.82 2.83 -2.84
C GLU A 169 27.37 2.76 -3.32
N ALA A 170 27.07 3.17 -4.55
CA ALA A 170 25.72 3.05 -5.12
C ALA A 170 25.23 1.60 -5.12
N SER A 171 26.08 0.65 -5.49
CA SER A 171 25.74 -0.78 -5.47
C SER A 171 25.47 -1.31 -4.06
N LEU A 172 26.20 -0.79 -3.05
CA LEU A 172 26.00 -1.11 -1.64
C LEU A 172 24.66 -0.56 -1.14
N TYR A 173 24.35 0.71 -1.42
CA TYR A 173 23.10 1.33 -0.99
C TYR A 173 21.88 0.63 -1.60
N LEU A 174 21.95 0.22 -2.87
CA LEU A 174 20.88 -0.55 -3.51
C LEU A 174 20.68 -1.93 -2.88
N ARG A 175 21.73 -2.56 -2.32
CA ARG A 175 21.64 -3.84 -1.62
C ARG A 175 21.24 -3.70 -0.14
N LEU A 176 21.65 -2.60 0.51
CA LEU A 176 21.41 -2.37 1.94
C LEU A 176 19.97 -1.94 2.22
N PHE A 177 19.41 -1.09 1.37
CA PHE A 177 18.05 -0.60 1.53
C PHE A 177 17.12 -1.45 0.68
N GLU A 178 16.11 -2.04 1.32
CA GLU A 178 15.16 -2.93 0.67
C GLU A 178 14.53 -2.28 -0.58
N LEU A 179 14.57 -3.02 -1.70
CA LEU A 179 14.06 -2.56 -2.99
C LEU A 179 12.53 -2.68 -3.11
N SER A 180 11.88 -3.33 -2.14
CA SER A 180 10.49 -3.79 -2.21
C SER A 180 9.50 -2.87 -1.51
N ASP A 181 9.80 -1.58 -1.32
CA ASP A 181 8.77 -0.70 -0.76
C ASP A 181 7.67 -0.44 -1.81
N SER A 182 6.51 -1.03 -1.53
CA SER A 182 5.23 -0.74 -2.18
C SER A 182 4.86 0.75 -2.12
N ARG A 183 5.49 1.52 -1.22
CA ARG A 183 5.41 2.98 -1.17
C ARG A 183 6.38 3.58 -2.18
N LYS A 184 5.85 4.47 -3.00
CA LYS A 184 6.52 5.01 -4.19
C LYS A 184 7.85 5.75 -3.92
N ASN A 185 8.19 6.07 -2.66
CA ASN A 185 9.31 6.96 -2.33
C ASN A 185 10.13 6.46 -1.12
N HIS A 186 11.32 5.91 -1.36
CA HIS A 186 12.30 5.59 -0.32
C HIS A 186 13.33 6.74 -0.19
N PRO A 187 13.71 7.18 1.02
CA PRO A 187 14.51 8.41 1.23
C PRO A 187 15.95 8.36 0.67
N VAL A 188 16.53 7.18 0.47
CA VAL A 188 17.89 6.99 -0.09
C VAL A 188 17.86 6.41 -1.50
N VAL A 189 17.23 5.26 -1.68
CA VAL A 189 17.11 4.58 -2.99
C VAL A 189 16.48 5.45 -4.07
N THR A 190 15.36 6.15 -3.81
CA THR A 190 14.72 7.00 -4.84
C THR A 190 15.65 8.11 -5.37
N PRO A 191 16.27 8.96 -4.51
CA PRO A 191 17.21 9.96 -5.02
C PRO A 191 18.44 9.34 -5.68
N LEU A 192 18.94 8.19 -5.18
CA LEU A 192 20.05 7.48 -5.82
C LEU A 192 19.69 7.01 -7.24
N LEU A 193 18.51 6.42 -7.44
CA LEU A 193 18.06 5.99 -8.76
C LEU A 193 17.92 7.15 -9.74
N LEU A 194 17.35 8.27 -9.29
CA LEU A 194 17.24 9.48 -10.11
C LEU A 194 18.63 10.02 -10.49
N LEU A 195 19.58 9.97 -9.56
CA LEU A 195 20.96 10.37 -9.81
C LEU A 195 21.63 9.45 -10.84
N LEU A 196 21.47 8.14 -10.70
CA LEU A 196 21.99 7.15 -11.66
C LEU A 196 21.37 7.32 -13.05
N CYS A 197 20.06 7.59 -13.14
CA CYS A 197 19.41 7.92 -14.41
C CYS A 197 20.00 9.19 -15.04
N ARG A 198 20.23 10.24 -14.23
CA ARG A 198 20.85 11.48 -14.71
C ARG A 198 22.28 11.24 -15.22
N VAL A 199 23.09 10.50 -14.47
CA VAL A 199 24.44 10.11 -14.90
C VAL A 199 24.38 9.38 -16.23
N LEU A 200 23.44 8.45 -16.39
CA LEU A 200 23.30 7.70 -17.64
C LEU A 200 22.93 8.60 -18.82
N GLU A 201 22.08 9.61 -18.62
CA GLU A 201 21.72 10.61 -19.64
C GLU A 201 22.89 11.54 -20.00
N GLU A 202 23.73 11.91 -19.02
CA GLU A 202 24.94 12.71 -19.26
C GLU A 202 26.01 11.88 -20.00
N GLU A 203 26.19 10.61 -19.63
CA GLU A 203 27.08 9.68 -20.31
C GLU A 203 26.59 9.35 -21.73
N GLU A 204 25.28 9.28 -21.97
CA GLU A 204 24.73 9.10 -23.33
C GLU A 204 25.15 10.22 -24.27
N ARG A 205 25.16 11.46 -23.80
CA ARG A 205 25.65 12.63 -24.56
C ARG A 205 27.17 12.61 -24.70
N SER A 206 27.88 12.19 -23.66
CA SER A 206 29.34 12.10 -23.65
C SER A 206 29.86 11.00 -24.58
N LEU A 207 29.13 9.89 -24.74
CA LEU A 207 29.51 8.76 -25.58
C LEU A 207 29.70 9.16 -27.05
N GLU A 208 28.89 10.10 -27.54
CA GLU A 208 29.00 10.63 -28.90
C GLU A 208 30.29 11.45 -29.12
N TRP A 209 30.92 11.92 -28.05
CA TRP A 209 32.08 12.83 -28.08
C TRP A 209 33.38 12.21 -27.57
N ARG A 210 33.36 11.53 -26.41
CA ARG A 210 34.54 11.01 -25.70
C ARG A 210 34.78 9.51 -25.91
N GLY A 211 33.73 8.75 -26.23
CA GLY A 211 33.83 7.31 -26.43
C GLY A 211 34.26 6.49 -25.21
N ASP A 212 33.95 6.94 -24.00
CA ASP A 212 34.01 6.08 -22.82
C ASP A 212 32.61 5.55 -22.50
N CYS A 213 32.47 4.23 -22.38
CA CYS A 213 31.23 3.56 -22.06
C CYS A 213 31.28 2.80 -20.72
N ARG A 214 32.40 2.86 -19.99
CA ARG A 214 32.62 2.02 -18.79
C ARG A 214 31.72 2.44 -17.63
N VAL A 215 31.66 3.75 -17.36
CA VAL A 215 30.82 4.31 -16.30
C VAL A 215 29.34 4.11 -16.62
N GLY A 216 28.90 4.54 -17.81
CA GLY A 216 27.53 4.34 -18.28
C GLY A 216 27.11 2.87 -18.32
N GLY A 217 27.98 1.97 -18.79
CA GLY A 217 27.73 0.53 -18.78
C GLY A 217 27.56 -0.04 -17.36
N ARG A 218 28.38 0.38 -16.40
CA ARG A 218 28.25 -0.04 -15.00
C ARG A 218 26.99 0.51 -14.34
N VAL A 219 26.65 1.77 -14.59
CA VAL A 219 25.40 2.40 -14.11
C VAL A 219 24.19 1.68 -14.69
N ALA A 220 24.19 1.42 -15.99
CA ALA A 220 23.15 0.65 -16.64
C ALA A 220 23.02 -0.74 -15.99
N ALA A 221 24.14 -1.42 -15.68
CA ALA A 221 24.10 -2.75 -15.06
C ALA A 221 23.46 -2.72 -13.66
N LEU A 222 23.73 -1.68 -12.87
CA LEU A 222 23.07 -1.46 -11.57
C LEU A 222 21.57 -1.22 -11.74
N LEU A 223 21.16 -0.40 -12.70
CA LEU A 223 19.76 -0.12 -12.99
C LEU A 223 19.02 -1.35 -13.54
N THR A 224 19.68 -2.18 -14.36
CA THR A 224 19.14 -3.46 -14.84
C THR A 224 18.96 -4.45 -13.69
N ALA A 225 19.93 -4.57 -12.78
CA ALA A 225 19.80 -5.43 -11.61
C ALA A 225 18.66 -4.95 -10.69
N TRP A 226 18.55 -3.65 -10.46
CA TRP A 226 17.43 -3.06 -9.72
C TRP A 226 16.07 -3.30 -10.38
N SER A 227 16.00 -3.15 -11.71
CA SER A 227 14.80 -3.42 -12.51
C SER A 227 14.39 -4.90 -12.43
N ALA A 228 15.37 -5.81 -12.39
CA ALA A 228 15.13 -7.25 -12.26
C ALA A 228 14.44 -7.61 -10.94
N GLU A 229 14.84 -6.98 -9.84
CA GLU A 229 14.29 -7.25 -8.51
C GLU A 229 12.93 -6.59 -8.31
N THR A 230 12.71 -5.41 -8.89
CA THR A 230 11.48 -4.63 -8.69
C THR A 230 10.40 -4.86 -9.75
N GLY A 231 10.75 -5.42 -10.91
CA GLY A 231 9.87 -5.53 -12.07
C GLY A 231 9.45 -4.16 -12.64
N ARG A 232 10.22 -3.09 -12.39
CA ARG A 232 9.93 -1.73 -12.86
C ARG A 232 10.77 -1.39 -14.08
N LEU A 233 10.19 -0.67 -15.05
CA LEU A 233 10.91 -0.23 -16.26
C LEU A 233 11.76 1.01 -15.99
N VAL A 234 13.00 1.01 -16.46
CA VAL A 234 13.86 2.20 -16.51
C VAL A 234 14.10 2.59 -17.98
N PRO A 235 13.46 3.66 -18.49
CA PRO A 235 13.55 4.02 -19.92
C PRO A 235 14.93 4.54 -20.33
N GLN A 236 15.68 5.16 -19.42
CA GLN A 236 17.05 5.61 -19.70
C GLN A 236 17.98 4.45 -20.11
N VAL A 237 17.75 3.27 -19.54
CA VAL A 237 18.54 2.07 -19.85
C VAL A 237 18.30 1.61 -21.29
N THR A 238 17.06 1.70 -21.79
CA THR A 238 16.76 1.35 -23.19
C THR A 238 17.33 2.37 -24.16
N SER A 239 17.30 3.66 -23.82
CA SER A 239 17.98 4.71 -24.61
C SER A 239 19.49 4.46 -24.67
N TRP A 240 20.12 4.23 -23.52
CA TRP A 240 21.54 3.93 -23.42
C TRP A 240 21.96 2.74 -24.28
N PHE A 241 21.23 1.62 -24.22
CA PHE A 241 21.53 0.45 -25.04
C PHE A 241 21.48 0.76 -26.54
N ALA A 242 20.47 1.50 -27.00
CA ALA A 242 20.36 1.89 -28.39
C ALA A 242 21.53 2.80 -28.82
N THR A 243 21.93 3.73 -27.96
CA THR A 243 23.03 4.67 -28.24
C THR A 243 24.39 3.96 -28.27
N VAL A 244 24.66 3.04 -27.35
CA VAL A 244 25.87 2.20 -27.37
C VAL A 244 25.93 1.34 -28.63
N LEU A 245 24.85 0.65 -29.00
CA LEU A 245 24.82 -0.19 -30.20
C LEU A 245 25.03 0.62 -31.48
N ARG A 246 24.45 1.82 -31.58
CA ARG A 246 24.69 2.74 -32.71
C ARG A 246 26.11 3.26 -32.75
N ALA A 247 26.70 3.58 -31.60
CA ALA A 247 28.09 4.03 -31.52
C ALA A 247 29.04 2.93 -32.02
N VAL A 248 28.80 1.67 -31.64
CA VAL A 248 29.59 0.51 -32.09
C VAL A 248 29.38 0.28 -33.59
N ALA A 249 28.14 0.29 -34.09
CA ALA A 249 27.85 0.10 -35.52
C ALA A 249 28.47 1.19 -36.41
N ARG A 250 28.49 2.45 -35.97
CA ARG A 250 29.17 3.53 -36.69
C ARG A 250 30.68 3.29 -36.82
N GLN A 251 31.29 2.64 -35.84
CA GLN A 251 32.71 2.35 -35.89
C GLN A 251 33.05 1.21 -36.82
N THR A 252 32.23 0.17 -36.86
CA THR A 252 32.41 -0.90 -37.85
C THR A 252 32.29 -0.35 -39.27
N ASP A 253 31.36 0.58 -39.51
CA ASP A 253 31.23 1.27 -40.81
C ASP A 253 32.43 2.18 -41.13
N LEU A 254 32.96 2.90 -40.13
CA LEU A 254 34.15 3.76 -40.28
C LEU A 254 35.43 2.96 -40.53
N MET A 255 35.57 1.76 -39.97
CA MET A 255 36.71 0.86 -40.23
C MET A 255 36.68 0.25 -41.64
N ALA A 256 35.53 0.25 -42.31
CA ALA A 256 35.38 -0.15 -43.71
C ALA A 256 35.76 0.97 -44.71
N SER A 257 36.03 2.19 -44.25
CA SER A 257 36.39 3.39 -45.05
C SER A 257 37.79 3.91 -44.66
N PRO A 258 38.60 4.52 -45.55
CA PRO A 258 39.96 4.95 -45.21
C PRO A 258 39.98 5.98 -44.06
N PRO A 259 41.02 5.95 -43.20
CA PRO A 259 40.94 6.55 -41.88
C PRO A 259 41.01 8.08 -41.97
N THR A 260 39.87 8.74 -41.75
CA THR A 260 39.83 10.16 -41.44
C THR A 260 39.71 10.31 -39.93
N THR A 261 40.86 10.51 -39.30
CA THR A 261 41.26 11.08 -37.99
C THR A 261 40.27 11.34 -36.83
N GLN A 262 39.06 10.77 -36.78
CA GLN A 262 38.14 10.92 -35.65
C GLN A 262 37.37 9.63 -35.36
N SER A 263 38.08 8.55 -35.01
CA SER A 263 37.48 7.36 -34.39
C SER A 263 38.02 7.22 -32.97
N VAL A 264 37.28 7.75 -32.00
CA VAL A 264 37.62 7.67 -30.57
C VAL A 264 36.56 6.83 -29.88
N LEU A 265 36.51 5.51 -30.14
CA LEU A 265 36.26 4.57 -29.04
C LEU A 265 37.63 3.93 -28.81
N VAL A 266 38.40 4.64 -27.99
CA VAL A 266 39.57 4.21 -27.22
C VAL A 266 40.34 3.00 -27.76
N GLU A 267 41.49 3.34 -28.36
CA GLU A 267 42.76 2.60 -28.41
C GLU A 267 42.87 1.44 -27.40
N ARG A 268 42.41 0.24 -27.78
CA ARG A 268 42.96 -1.08 -27.44
C ARG A 268 42.01 -2.16 -27.94
N GLU A 269 42.42 -2.80 -29.03
CA GLU A 269 41.70 -3.79 -29.86
C GLU A 269 41.08 -4.99 -29.09
N GLY A 270 41.34 -5.16 -27.79
CA GLY A 270 40.76 -6.24 -26.95
C GLY A 270 39.68 -5.82 -25.94
N CYS A 271 39.55 -4.53 -25.60
CA CYS A 271 38.55 -4.08 -24.61
C CYS A 271 37.18 -3.81 -25.25
N THR A 272 37.14 -3.45 -26.52
CA THR A 272 35.91 -3.08 -27.24
C THR A 272 34.99 -4.28 -27.46
N SER A 273 35.52 -5.41 -27.95
CA SER A 273 34.75 -6.65 -28.15
C SER A 273 34.16 -7.18 -26.83
N SER A 274 34.97 -7.20 -25.77
CA SER A 274 34.52 -7.61 -24.43
C SER A 274 33.41 -6.70 -23.89
N LEU A 275 33.51 -5.39 -24.10
CA LEU A 275 32.47 -4.44 -23.67
C LEU A 275 31.18 -4.62 -24.46
N VAL A 276 31.26 -4.86 -25.77
CA VAL A 276 30.09 -5.17 -26.62
C VAL A 276 29.41 -6.47 -26.19
N VAL A 277 30.18 -7.52 -25.90
CA VAL A 277 29.63 -8.78 -25.38
C VAL A 277 28.93 -8.56 -24.03
N LEU A 278 29.53 -7.77 -23.14
CA LEU A 278 28.92 -7.45 -21.84
C LEU A 278 27.62 -6.66 -21.98
N THR A 279 27.56 -5.69 -22.90
CA THR A 279 26.34 -4.90 -23.13
C THR A 279 25.24 -5.75 -23.77
N LEU A 280 25.55 -6.62 -24.73
CA LEU A 280 24.59 -7.57 -25.31
C LEU A 280 24.02 -8.53 -24.25
N ARG A 281 24.87 -9.09 -23.39
CA ARG A 281 24.43 -9.91 -22.25
C ARG A 281 23.54 -9.14 -21.29
N GLN A 282 23.88 -7.88 -21.02
CA GLN A 282 23.07 -7.02 -20.16
C GLN A 282 21.72 -6.69 -20.80
N ILE A 283 21.66 -6.46 -22.12
CA ILE A 283 20.41 -6.30 -22.87
C ILE A 283 19.55 -7.55 -22.73
N ARG A 284 20.12 -8.75 -22.91
CA ARG A 284 19.40 -10.03 -22.72
C ARG A 284 18.86 -10.18 -21.31
N GLN A 285 19.65 -9.82 -20.29
CA GLN A 285 19.19 -9.78 -18.91
C GLN A 285 18.01 -8.82 -18.76
N PHE A 286 18.10 -7.60 -19.30
CA PHE A 286 17.03 -6.61 -19.25
C PHE A 286 15.75 -7.06 -20.00
N ILE A 287 15.89 -7.74 -21.14
CA ILE A 287 14.78 -8.34 -21.88
C ILE A 287 14.03 -9.35 -21.00
N SER A 288 14.76 -10.23 -20.32
CA SER A 288 14.14 -11.23 -19.42
C SER A 288 13.34 -10.59 -18.29
N THR A 289 13.78 -9.43 -17.79
CA THR A 289 13.11 -8.69 -16.71
C THR A 289 11.88 -7.91 -17.17
N THR A 290 11.85 -7.50 -18.44
CA THR A 290 10.79 -6.66 -19.01
C THR A 290 9.71 -7.45 -19.76
N ALA A 291 9.94 -8.74 -20.01
CA ALA A 291 9.02 -9.61 -20.75
C ALA A 291 7.56 -9.63 -20.23
N GLY A 292 7.36 -9.39 -18.92
CA GLY A 292 6.02 -9.33 -18.32
C GLY A 292 5.25 -8.02 -18.54
N MET A 293 5.87 -6.99 -19.12
CA MET A 293 5.25 -5.67 -19.25
C MET A 293 4.44 -5.53 -20.54
N ALA A 294 3.24 -4.95 -20.44
CA ALA A 294 2.34 -4.76 -21.57
C ALA A 294 2.89 -3.85 -22.69
N GLY A 295 3.94 -3.06 -22.42
CA GLY A 295 4.62 -2.16 -23.37
C GLY A 295 6.10 -2.47 -23.57
N ALA A 296 6.54 -3.71 -23.32
CA ALA A 296 7.97 -4.09 -23.37
C ALA A 296 8.58 -3.90 -24.76
N TRP A 297 7.85 -4.29 -25.81
CA TRP A 297 8.28 -4.17 -27.21
C TRP A 297 8.55 -2.73 -27.63
N GLU A 298 7.63 -1.81 -27.35
CA GLU A 298 7.74 -0.39 -27.70
C GLU A 298 8.92 0.27 -26.99
N ALA A 299 9.19 -0.15 -25.74
CA ALA A 299 10.36 0.32 -25.00
C ALA A 299 11.69 -0.17 -25.59
N LEU A 300 11.68 -1.34 -26.24
CA LEU A 300 12.86 -2.00 -26.81
C LEU A 300 12.98 -1.80 -28.34
N GLU A 301 12.03 -1.15 -28.99
CA GLU A 301 12.03 -0.96 -30.45
C GLU A 301 13.28 -0.21 -30.94
N SER A 302 13.68 0.84 -30.21
CA SER A 302 14.90 1.59 -30.48
C SER A 302 16.17 0.73 -30.35
N THR A 303 16.19 -0.20 -29.39
CA THR A 303 17.31 -1.14 -29.21
C THR A 303 17.32 -2.21 -30.28
N ALA A 304 16.16 -2.70 -30.72
CA ALA A 304 16.03 -3.69 -31.78
C ALA A 304 16.49 -3.15 -33.14
N THR A 305 16.12 -1.90 -33.45
CA THR A 305 16.58 -1.21 -34.68
C THR A 305 18.09 -0.98 -34.67
N ALA A 306 18.65 -0.60 -33.51
CA ALA A 306 20.10 -0.45 -33.36
C ALA A 306 20.85 -1.79 -33.46
N LEU A 307 20.29 -2.87 -32.90
CA LEU A 307 20.87 -4.21 -32.99
C LEU A 307 20.85 -4.76 -34.42
N ALA A 308 19.77 -4.51 -35.17
CA ALA A 308 19.68 -4.90 -36.58
C ALA A 308 20.75 -4.19 -37.43
N ALA A 309 20.99 -2.90 -37.18
CA ALA A 309 22.06 -2.15 -37.85
C ALA A 309 23.46 -2.70 -37.52
N LEU A 310 23.68 -3.07 -36.25
CA LEU A 310 24.92 -3.73 -35.84
C LEU A 310 25.08 -5.08 -36.55
N GLY A 311 24.03 -5.91 -36.58
CA GLY A 311 24.04 -7.21 -37.25
C GLY A 311 24.35 -7.13 -38.75
N SER A 312 23.81 -6.13 -39.46
CA SER A 312 24.18 -5.90 -40.87
C SER A 312 25.63 -5.50 -41.05
N ALA A 313 26.19 -4.68 -40.14
CA ALA A 313 27.60 -4.28 -40.21
C ALA A 313 28.55 -5.43 -39.83
N CYS A 314 28.11 -6.36 -38.98
CA CYS A 314 28.89 -7.56 -38.62
C CYS A 314 28.96 -8.58 -39.77
N ALA A 315 27.92 -8.65 -40.62
CA ALA A 315 27.85 -9.58 -41.75
C ALA A 315 28.93 -9.35 -42.81
N ASP A 316 29.53 -8.17 -42.86
CA ASP A 316 30.64 -7.81 -43.77
C ASP A 316 32.02 -8.35 -43.31
N GLY A 317 32.06 -9.16 -42.24
CA GLY A 317 33.26 -9.88 -41.79
C GLY A 317 34.21 -9.07 -40.91
N ALA A 318 33.77 -7.91 -40.41
CA ALA A 318 34.57 -7.01 -39.59
C ALA A 318 34.60 -7.38 -38.09
N VAL A 319 33.85 -8.40 -37.65
CA VAL A 319 33.55 -8.65 -36.23
C VAL A 319 33.87 -10.08 -35.82
N ASP A 320 34.29 -10.25 -34.56
CA ASP A 320 34.67 -11.53 -33.94
C ASP A 320 33.48 -12.52 -33.85
N GLU A 321 33.77 -13.82 -33.95
CA GLU A 321 32.75 -14.89 -33.96
C GLU A 321 31.91 -14.90 -32.67
N ASP A 322 32.56 -14.62 -31.53
CA ASP A 322 31.93 -14.52 -30.21
C ASP A 322 30.90 -13.38 -30.13
N VAL A 323 31.17 -12.27 -30.81
CA VAL A 323 30.25 -11.11 -30.84
C VAL A 323 29.06 -11.42 -31.73
N GLN A 324 29.28 -12.05 -32.89
CA GLN A 324 28.19 -12.47 -33.78
C GLN A 324 27.23 -13.43 -33.07
N ALA A 325 27.76 -14.42 -32.34
CA ALA A 325 26.95 -15.37 -31.58
C ALA A 325 26.07 -14.68 -30.51
N GLU A 326 26.60 -13.66 -29.81
CA GLU A 326 25.81 -12.90 -28.83
C GLU A 326 24.82 -11.92 -29.48
N VAL A 327 25.12 -11.37 -30.66
CA VAL A 327 24.17 -10.58 -31.46
C VAL A 327 22.98 -11.46 -31.85
N ASP A 328 23.24 -12.64 -32.42
CA ASP A 328 22.20 -13.60 -32.84
C ASP A 328 21.33 -14.03 -31.63
N ALA A 329 21.96 -14.37 -30.50
CA ALA A 329 21.26 -14.72 -29.27
C ALA A 329 20.40 -13.57 -28.71
N THR A 330 20.83 -12.32 -28.90
CA THR A 330 20.08 -11.13 -28.46
C THR A 330 18.94 -10.82 -29.42
N THR A 331 19.12 -10.99 -30.73
CA THR A 331 18.05 -10.85 -31.73
C THR A 331 16.95 -11.88 -31.49
N ASP A 332 17.30 -13.14 -31.21
CA ASP A 332 16.33 -14.20 -30.91
C ASP A 332 15.48 -13.88 -29.67
N ALA A 333 16.11 -13.31 -28.63
CA ALA A 333 15.43 -12.87 -27.42
C ALA A 333 14.45 -11.72 -27.68
N LEU A 334 14.84 -10.74 -28.50
CA LEU A 334 13.96 -9.62 -28.91
C LEU A 334 12.80 -10.09 -29.78
N ASP A 335 13.04 -11.02 -30.71
CA ASP A 335 11.97 -11.61 -31.53
C ASP A 335 10.99 -12.42 -30.68
N GLY A 336 11.44 -12.99 -29.56
CA GLY A 336 10.58 -13.54 -28.50
C GLY A 336 9.56 -12.50 -28.00
N VAL A 337 10.05 -11.37 -27.51
CA VAL A 337 9.20 -10.28 -27.01
C VAL A 337 8.29 -9.72 -28.10
N ARG A 338 8.78 -9.63 -29.34
CA ARG A 338 7.99 -9.18 -30.51
C ARG A 338 6.84 -10.13 -30.82
N ARG A 339 7.06 -11.44 -30.71
CA ARG A 339 6.02 -12.46 -30.88
C ARG A 339 4.97 -12.37 -29.80
N ASP A 340 5.39 -12.20 -28.54
CA ASP A 340 4.47 -12.05 -27.40
C ASP A 340 3.63 -10.78 -27.50
N ALA A 341 4.18 -9.72 -28.08
CA ALA A 341 3.45 -8.48 -28.32
C ALA A 341 2.22 -8.65 -29.23
N ARG A 342 2.18 -9.69 -30.08
CA ARG A 342 1.03 -9.99 -30.95
C ARG A 342 -0.21 -10.45 -30.19
N TRP A 343 -0.04 -10.99 -28.98
CA TRP A 343 -1.13 -11.52 -28.15
C TRP A 343 -1.70 -10.51 -27.15
N ARG A 344 -1.35 -9.23 -27.29
CA ARG A 344 -1.79 -8.17 -26.39
C ARG A 344 -3.27 -7.85 -26.55
N ARG A 345 -3.87 -7.41 -25.45
CA ARG A 345 -5.27 -6.96 -25.39
C ARG A 345 -5.32 -5.43 -25.39
N PRO A 346 -6.37 -4.83 -25.98
CA PRO A 346 -6.58 -3.40 -25.89
C PRO A 346 -6.74 -2.97 -24.43
N LEU A 347 -6.24 -1.77 -24.13
CA LEU A 347 -6.20 -1.26 -22.77
C LEU A 347 -7.60 -0.92 -22.24
N ALA A 348 -7.91 -1.38 -21.03
CA ALA A 348 -9.21 -1.21 -20.39
C ALA A 348 -9.09 -0.51 -19.01
N LEU A 349 -8.39 0.64 -18.94
CA LEU A 349 -8.11 1.35 -17.67
C LEU A 349 -9.35 1.83 -16.91
N HIS A 350 -10.43 2.13 -17.64
CA HIS A 350 -11.63 2.76 -17.07
C HIS A 350 -12.75 1.77 -16.77
N VAL A 351 -12.46 0.47 -16.78
CA VAL A 351 -13.40 -0.55 -16.33
C VAL A 351 -13.47 -0.49 -14.80
N LYS A 352 -14.45 0.26 -14.30
CA LYS A 352 -14.77 0.35 -12.88
C LYS A 352 -15.89 -0.63 -12.57
N ALA A 353 -15.78 -1.35 -11.45
CA ALA A 353 -16.92 -2.07 -10.93
C ALA A 353 -18.07 -1.07 -10.68
N PRO A 354 -19.31 -1.38 -11.08
CA PRO A 354 -20.44 -0.49 -10.83
C PRO A 354 -20.58 -0.26 -9.33
N THR A 355 -20.77 0.99 -8.92
CA THR A 355 -21.01 1.33 -7.52
C THR A 355 -22.32 0.69 -7.07
N PRO A 356 -22.34 -0.10 -5.97
CA PRO A 356 -23.56 -0.72 -5.49
C PRO A 356 -24.58 0.36 -5.09
N ILE A 357 -25.87 0.03 -5.20
CA ILE A 357 -26.94 0.88 -4.69
C ILE A 357 -26.69 1.09 -3.19
N ARG A 358 -26.74 2.34 -2.74
CA ARG A 358 -26.57 2.66 -1.32
C ARG A 358 -27.63 1.91 -0.50
N SER A 359 -27.19 1.03 0.39
CA SER A 359 -28.05 0.44 1.40
C SER A 359 -28.54 1.55 2.34
N LEU A 360 -29.85 1.75 2.38
CA LEU A 360 -30.47 2.59 3.39
C LEU A 360 -30.83 1.71 4.58
N GLU A 361 -30.41 2.12 5.76
CA GLU A 361 -30.88 1.54 7.00
C GLU A 361 -32.36 1.92 7.16
N PRO A 362 -33.27 0.95 7.32
CA PRO A 362 -34.67 1.26 7.59
C PRO A 362 -34.80 1.93 8.97
N ASP A 363 -35.56 3.01 9.04
CA ASP A 363 -35.83 3.75 10.28
C ASP A 363 -37.02 3.10 11.01
N PHE A 364 -36.75 2.07 11.81
CA PHE A 364 -37.73 1.45 12.72
C PHE A 364 -37.25 1.56 14.17
N ASP A 365 -38.19 1.60 15.11
CA ASP A 365 -37.87 1.55 16.54
C ASP A 365 -37.64 0.08 16.96
N ASP A 366 -36.57 -0.19 17.69
CA ASP A 366 -36.23 -1.54 18.18
C ASP A 366 -37.27 -2.10 19.18
N SER A 367 -38.02 -1.21 19.85
CA SER A 367 -39.16 -1.60 20.67
C SER A 367 -40.31 -2.03 19.78
N ALA A 368 -40.71 -3.30 19.88
CA ALA A 368 -41.82 -3.91 19.13
C ALA A 368 -42.98 -2.92 18.85
N VAL A 369 -43.40 -2.83 17.59
CA VAL A 369 -44.48 -1.96 17.10
C VAL A 369 -45.68 -2.06 18.03
N ASN A 370 -45.81 -1.10 18.95
CA ASN A 370 -46.95 -1.03 19.83
C ASN A 370 -48.01 -0.17 19.14
N PRO A 371 -49.13 -0.73 18.63
CA PRO A 371 -50.15 0.04 17.92
C PRO A 371 -50.80 1.13 18.79
N GLU A 372 -50.63 1.08 20.11
CA GLU A 372 -51.15 2.07 21.05
C GLU A 372 -50.19 3.25 21.28
N ARG A 373 -48.88 3.07 21.00
CA ARG A 373 -47.86 4.11 21.19
C ARG A 373 -47.34 4.57 19.84
N ARG A 374 -47.30 5.88 19.63
CA ARG A 374 -46.74 6.50 18.42
C ARG A 374 -45.35 7.02 18.77
N ASN A 375 -44.37 6.78 17.91
CA ASN A 375 -42.93 6.95 18.17
C ASN A 375 -42.58 8.21 19.00
N GLU A 376 -41.87 7.99 20.10
CA GLU A 376 -41.56 8.96 21.17
C GLU A 376 -40.41 9.93 20.80
N ARG A 377 -40.08 10.11 19.50
CA ARG A 377 -39.01 11.05 19.07
C ARG A 377 -39.42 12.52 19.06
N ARG A 378 -40.70 12.84 19.31
CA ARG A 378 -41.17 14.23 19.39
C ARG A 378 -41.41 14.61 20.84
N VAL A 379 -40.55 15.49 21.34
CA VAL A 379 -40.67 16.37 22.52
C VAL A 379 -41.95 16.10 23.31
N ASP A 380 -41.79 15.44 24.46
CA ASP A 380 -42.85 14.97 25.36
C ASP A 380 -44.02 15.97 25.48
N ASP A 381 -43.72 17.25 25.52
CA ASP A 381 -44.68 18.36 25.59
C ASP A 381 -45.80 18.30 24.52
N VAL A 382 -45.49 17.99 23.25
CA VAL A 382 -46.50 18.00 22.18
C VAL A 382 -47.45 16.81 22.32
N GLU A 383 -46.93 15.67 22.74
CA GLU A 383 -47.70 14.46 22.96
C GLU A 383 -48.56 14.59 24.21
N GLU A 384 -48.01 15.13 25.28
CA GLU A 384 -48.74 15.47 26.49
C GLU A 384 -49.88 16.45 26.20
N VAL A 385 -49.62 17.52 25.45
CA VAL A 385 -50.66 18.47 25.04
C VAL A 385 -51.76 17.76 24.23
N ARG A 386 -51.41 16.83 23.33
CA ARG A 386 -52.40 16.04 22.58
C ARG A 386 -53.19 15.10 23.48
N ARG A 387 -52.53 14.43 24.42
CA ARG A 387 -53.15 13.56 25.44
C ARG A 387 -54.14 14.35 26.28
N LEU A 388 -53.72 15.51 26.80
CA LEU A 388 -54.56 16.41 27.58
C LEU A 388 -55.74 16.95 26.77
N LYS A 389 -55.55 17.33 25.50
CA LYS A 389 -56.64 17.72 24.60
C LYS A 389 -57.65 16.60 24.39
N ARG A 390 -57.19 15.36 24.19
CA ARG A 390 -58.07 14.18 24.06
C ARG A 390 -58.84 13.91 25.35
N ALA A 391 -58.17 13.95 26.50
CA ALA A 391 -58.80 13.78 27.81
C ALA A 391 -59.86 14.85 28.06
N ARG A 392 -59.54 16.14 27.82
CA ARG A 392 -60.48 17.25 27.92
C ARG A 392 -61.70 17.08 27.02
N LYS A 393 -61.49 16.68 25.75
CA LYS A 393 -62.60 16.44 24.81
C LYS A 393 -63.51 15.29 25.26
N ARG A 394 -62.92 14.20 25.80
CA ARG A 394 -63.68 13.07 26.34
C ARG A 394 -64.50 13.50 27.56
N ALA A 395 -63.86 14.15 28.54
CA ALA A 395 -64.53 14.65 29.74
C ALA A 395 -65.65 15.64 29.40
N ALA A 396 -65.40 16.60 28.51
CA ALA A 396 -66.43 17.54 28.06
C ALA A 396 -67.61 16.83 27.39
N SER A 397 -67.35 15.79 26.59
CA SER A 397 -68.41 15.01 25.95
C SER A 397 -69.22 14.19 26.95
N THR A 398 -68.57 13.56 27.94
CA THR A 398 -69.27 12.78 28.98
C THR A 398 -70.10 13.68 29.88
N THR A 399 -69.54 14.79 30.36
CA THR A 399 -70.26 15.76 31.19
C THR A 399 -71.44 16.37 30.42
N ALA A 400 -71.27 16.71 29.14
CA ALA A 400 -72.38 17.21 28.33
C ALA A 400 -73.50 16.17 28.17
N LYS A 401 -73.16 14.87 28.08
CA LYS A 401 -74.16 13.79 28.05
C LYS A 401 -74.91 13.67 29.37
N GLU A 402 -74.22 13.80 30.50
CA GLU A 402 -74.84 13.76 31.85
C GLU A 402 -75.75 14.96 32.07
N ILE A 403 -75.29 16.19 31.78
CA ILE A 403 -76.12 17.40 31.86
C ILE A 403 -77.38 17.26 31.00
N ARG A 404 -77.27 16.68 29.79
CA ARG A 404 -78.44 16.44 28.94
C ARG A 404 -79.43 15.44 29.57
N LYS A 405 -78.92 14.38 30.21
CA LYS A 405 -79.77 13.40 30.94
C LYS A 405 -80.45 14.05 32.14
N ASP A 406 -79.73 14.86 32.91
CA ASP A 406 -80.26 15.54 34.09
C ASP A 406 -81.30 16.59 33.71
N ASN A 407 -81.03 17.38 32.66
CA ASN A 407 -82.00 18.33 32.12
C ASN A 407 -83.27 17.64 31.65
N PHE A 408 -83.14 16.47 31.00
CA PHE A 408 -84.29 15.66 30.62
C PHE A 408 -85.06 15.17 31.86
N ALA A 409 -84.37 14.67 32.88
CA ALA A 409 -84.99 14.22 34.13
C ALA A 409 -85.74 15.38 34.83
N LEU A 410 -85.12 16.56 34.96
CA LEU A 410 -85.74 17.75 35.53
C LEU A 410 -86.95 18.22 34.72
N ALA A 411 -86.85 18.21 33.39
CA ALA A 411 -87.97 18.57 32.52
C ALA A 411 -89.15 17.61 32.71
N THR A 412 -88.91 16.30 32.75
CA THR A 412 -89.96 15.30 33.00
C THR A 412 -90.57 15.42 34.40
N ALA A 413 -89.76 15.71 35.43
CA ALA A 413 -90.26 15.96 36.79
C ALA A 413 -91.16 17.19 36.86
N ARG A 414 -90.73 18.32 36.25
CA ARG A 414 -91.54 19.54 36.14
C ARG A 414 -92.84 19.32 35.37
N LEU A 415 -92.82 18.54 34.29
CA LEU A 415 -94.03 18.19 33.54
C LEU A 415 -94.99 17.34 34.37
N ARG A 416 -94.47 16.36 35.14
CA ARG A 416 -95.28 15.56 36.06
C ARG A 416 -95.91 16.41 37.16
N GLU A 417 -95.14 17.32 37.75
CA GLU A 417 -95.62 18.23 38.79
C GLU A 417 -96.71 19.16 38.25
N LYS A 418 -96.48 19.80 37.09
CA LYS A 418 -97.49 20.63 36.41
C LYS A 418 -98.76 19.84 36.08
N ALA A 419 -98.63 18.61 35.56
CA ALA A 419 -99.79 17.76 35.28
C ALA A 419 -100.54 17.37 36.56
N ALA A 420 -99.85 17.14 37.68
CA ALA A 420 -100.47 16.86 38.97
C ALA A 420 -101.19 18.09 39.53
N GLN A 421 -100.58 19.28 39.43
CA GLN A 421 -101.21 20.55 39.78
C GLN A 421 -102.47 20.78 38.93
N GLN A 422 -102.38 20.63 37.60
CA GLN A 422 -103.52 20.77 36.69
C GLN A 422 -104.65 19.80 37.05
N ARG A 423 -104.34 18.52 37.31
CA ARG A 423 -105.34 17.53 37.77
C ARG A 423 -105.97 17.91 39.11
N ARG A 424 -105.24 18.55 40.02
CA ARG A 424 -105.79 19.07 41.30
C ARG A 424 -106.72 20.25 41.04
N PHE A 425 -106.32 21.19 40.18
CA PHE A 425 -107.14 22.32 39.76
C PHE A 425 -108.43 21.85 39.07
N GLU A 426 -108.34 20.97 38.07
CA GLU A 426 -109.50 20.40 37.37
C GLU A 426 -110.47 19.68 38.31
N LYS A 427 -109.97 18.94 39.29
CA LYS A 427 -110.82 18.32 40.34
C LYS A 427 -111.54 19.38 41.16
N SER A 428 -110.85 20.45 41.56
CA SER A 428 -111.46 21.54 42.33
C SER A 428 -112.49 22.32 41.52
N GLU A 429 -112.22 22.59 40.24
CA GLU A 429 -113.17 23.23 39.32
C GLU A 429 -114.40 22.36 39.08
N LYS A 430 -114.21 21.06 38.84
CA LYS A 430 -115.32 20.11 38.68
C LYS A 430 -116.16 20.01 39.94
N ALA A 431 -115.54 20.00 41.13
CA ALA A 431 -116.25 20.03 42.39
C ALA A 431 -117.07 21.33 42.54
N PHE A 432 -116.48 22.48 42.23
CA PHE A 432 -117.16 23.78 42.25
C PHE A 432 -118.34 23.83 41.28
N MET A 433 -118.16 23.38 40.03
CA MET A 433 -119.23 23.29 39.05
C MET A 433 -120.33 22.31 39.48
N GLY A 434 -119.98 21.21 40.14
CA GLY A 434 -120.94 20.28 40.73
C GLY A 434 -121.80 20.94 41.80
N VAL A 435 -121.19 21.76 42.68
CA VAL A 435 -121.93 22.58 43.66
C VAL A 435 -122.86 23.56 42.96
N LEU A 436 -122.38 24.28 41.94
CA LEU A 436 -123.19 25.23 41.17
C LEU A 436 -124.39 24.55 40.48
N GLN A 437 -124.18 23.36 39.91
CA GLN A 437 -125.23 22.56 39.27
C GLN A 437 -126.26 22.06 40.29
N SER A 438 -125.83 21.70 41.51
CA SER A 438 -126.76 21.33 42.59
C SER A 438 -127.67 22.51 42.99
N GLN A 439 -127.11 23.73 43.09
CA GLN A 439 -127.88 24.95 43.34
C GLN A 439 -128.89 25.23 42.20
N GLN A 440 -128.49 25.04 40.93
CA GLN A 440 -129.43 25.15 39.81
C GLN A 440 -130.54 24.09 39.86
N GLY A 441 -130.21 22.87 40.31
CA GLY A 441 -131.19 21.80 40.52
C GLY A 441 -132.22 22.14 41.59
N GLU A 442 -131.79 22.75 42.70
CA GLU A 442 -132.65 23.27 43.75
C GLU A 442 -133.55 24.41 43.24
N ALA A 443 -132.98 25.37 42.49
CA ALA A 443 -133.75 26.45 41.86
C ALA A 443 -134.85 25.91 40.93
N LYS A 444 -134.53 24.93 40.07
CA LYS A 444 -135.53 24.28 39.20
C LYS A 444 -136.61 23.52 39.98
N LYS A 445 -136.27 22.91 41.13
CA LYS A 445 -137.28 22.28 42.00
C LYS A 445 -138.22 23.32 42.60
N LEU A 446 -137.70 24.46 43.05
CA LEU A 446 -138.49 25.58 43.54
C LEU A 446 -139.42 26.13 42.44
N ASP A 447 -138.94 26.28 41.21
CA ASP A 447 -139.76 26.70 40.07
C ASP A 447 -140.88 25.69 39.75
N LYS A 448 -140.59 24.38 39.76
CA LYS A 448 -141.63 23.34 39.59
C LYS A 448 -142.66 23.35 40.70
N MET A 449 -142.26 23.57 41.97
CA MET A 449 -143.21 23.73 43.07
C MET A 449 -144.07 24.97 42.86
N ARG A 450 -143.48 26.08 42.41
CA ARG A 450 -144.18 27.32 42.07
C ARG A 450 -145.23 27.09 40.99
N ASP A 451 -144.89 26.33 39.95
CA ASP A 451 -145.80 26.02 38.86
C ASP A 451 -146.90 25.03 39.26
N ARG A 452 -146.63 24.06 40.15
CA ARG A 452 -147.67 23.22 40.78
C ARG A 452 -148.63 24.03 41.64
N ILE A 453 -148.14 24.99 42.40
CA ILE A 453 -148.99 25.90 43.20
C ILE A 453 -149.88 26.73 42.27
N LYS A 454 -149.36 27.22 41.15
CA LYS A 454 -150.15 27.94 40.12
C LYS A 454 -151.22 27.04 39.50
N SER A 455 -150.91 25.79 39.17
CA SER A 455 -151.89 24.87 38.57
C SER A 455 -152.99 24.44 39.54
N MET A 456 -152.68 24.26 40.83
CA MET A 456 -153.68 24.03 41.87
C MET A 456 -154.59 25.24 42.09
N LYS A 457 -154.05 26.48 42.00
CA LYS A 457 -154.86 27.71 42.03
C LYS A 457 -155.79 27.86 40.84
N LYS A 458 -155.51 27.21 39.71
CA LYS A 458 -156.33 27.28 38.47
C LYS A 458 -157.46 26.22 38.43
N ARG A 459 -157.49 25.29 39.39
CA ARG A 459 -158.48 24.20 39.52
C ARG A 459 -159.54 24.45 40.62
N LYS A 460 -159.46 25.58 41.32
CA LYS A 460 -160.56 26.19 42.09
C LYS A 460 -161.09 27.35 41.29
#